data_AF-A0A139RA06-F1
#
_entry.id   AF-A0A139RA06-F1
#
_cell.length_a   1.000
_cell.length_b   1.000
_cell.length_c   1.000
_cell.angle_alpha   90.00
_cell.angle_beta   90.00
_cell.angle_gamma   90.00
#
_symmetry.space_group_name_H-M   'P 1'
#
loop_
_entity.id
_entity.type
_entity.pdbx_description
1 polymer ?
#
loop_
_entity_poly.entity_id
_entity_poly.type
_entity_poly.pdbx_seq_one_letter_code
_entity_poly.pdbx_strand_id
1 'polypeptide(L)'
;MNEATYKQVVKEIADKIGLPFDMASLTWSQLQGLPVTTGNPANYQKIVEHGLDYPVPQTTVEPVKQNATSLPYTPRPSGQKSMTMRIIDTLFNGFGDEGGRNVALTRFVGLLFNKWVDCDLETAYELTKIANSVTVEPLPIEELDRTFSSIARAEYRKRG
;
A
#
# COMPACT_ATOMS: atom_id res chain seq x y z
N MET A 1 10.18 19.15 -13.67
CA MET A 1 9.18 20.15 -13.23
C MET A 1 9.36 20.38 -11.74
N ASN A 2 9.50 21.63 -11.28
CA ASN A 2 9.58 21.94 -9.85
C ASN A 2 8.17 22.18 -9.27
N GLU A 3 8.02 22.16 -7.94
CA GLU A 3 6.72 22.28 -7.25
C GLU A 3 5.97 23.58 -7.62
N ALA A 4 6.70 24.69 -7.80
CA ALA A 4 6.12 25.98 -8.17
C ALA A 4 5.53 25.97 -9.58
N THR A 5 6.26 25.43 -10.56
CA THR A 5 5.79 25.26 -11.94
C THR A 5 4.60 24.31 -12.00
N TYR A 6 4.63 23.23 -11.21
CA TYR A 6 3.53 22.28 -11.14
C TYR A 6 2.25 22.90 -10.56
N LYS A 7 2.34 23.65 -9.45
CA LYS A 7 1.20 24.40 -8.89
C LYS A 7 0.58 25.36 -9.91
N GLN A 8 1.43 26.05 -10.67
CA GLN A 8 0.99 27.01 -11.68
C GLN A 8 0.24 26.31 -12.83
N VAL A 9 0.75 25.17 -13.32
CA VAL A 9 0.10 24.41 -14.39
C VAL A 9 -1.24 23.82 -13.93
N VAL A 10 -1.31 23.24 -12.73
CA VAL A 10 -2.56 22.70 -12.18
C VAL A 10 -3.62 23.80 -12.04
N LYS A 11 -3.21 24.98 -11.55
CA LYS A 11 -4.09 26.14 -11.44
C LYS A 11 -4.58 26.63 -12.81
N GLU A 12 -3.69 26.75 -13.78
CA GLU A 12 -4.06 27.18 -15.13
C GLU A 12 -5.04 26.21 -15.79
N ILE A 13 -4.85 24.89 -15.64
CA ILE A 13 -5.77 23.89 -16.17
C ILE A 13 -7.13 23.99 -15.49
N ALA A 14 -7.17 24.09 -14.14
CA ALA A 14 -8.42 24.22 -13.38
C ALA A 14 -9.22 25.45 -13.83
N ASP A 15 -8.55 26.59 -14.01
CA ASP A 15 -9.17 27.84 -14.50
C ASP A 15 -9.74 27.66 -15.92
N LYS A 16 -9.03 26.95 -16.83
CA LYS A 16 -9.51 26.69 -18.20
C LYS A 16 -10.74 25.80 -18.26
N ILE A 17 -10.88 24.85 -17.34
CA ILE A 17 -12.02 23.93 -17.28
C ILE A 17 -13.12 24.38 -16.30
N GLY A 18 -12.97 25.57 -15.70
CA GLY A 18 -13.97 26.17 -14.81
C GLY A 18 -14.11 25.46 -13.46
N LEU A 19 -13.07 24.74 -13.00
CA LEU A 19 -13.06 24.09 -11.69
C LEU A 19 -12.33 24.93 -10.65
N PRO A 20 -12.81 24.97 -9.39
CA PRO A 20 -12.09 25.63 -8.31
C PRO A 20 -10.75 24.91 -8.06
N PHE A 21 -9.70 25.68 -7.83
CA PHE A 21 -8.40 25.10 -7.48
C PHE A 21 -8.47 24.37 -6.13
N ASP A 22 -8.26 23.06 -6.17
CA ASP A 22 -8.20 22.22 -4.97
C ASP A 22 -6.75 21.89 -4.61
N MET A 23 -6.37 22.20 -3.36
CA MET A 23 -5.06 21.89 -2.79
C MET A 23 -4.74 20.40 -2.78
N ALA A 24 -5.75 19.51 -2.69
CA ALA A 24 -5.55 18.07 -2.77
C ALA A 24 -5.04 17.61 -4.16
N SER A 25 -5.27 18.42 -5.20
CA SER A 25 -4.76 18.17 -6.55
C SER A 25 -3.23 18.19 -6.62
N LEU A 26 -2.58 18.84 -5.65
CA LEU A 26 -1.13 18.91 -5.59
C LEU A 26 -0.49 17.59 -5.16
N THR A 27 -1.20 16.76 -4.40
CA THR A 27 -0.68 15.50 -3.87
C THR A 27 -0.76 14.36 -4.88
N TRP A 28 -1.80 14.33 -5.72
CA TRP A 28 -2.11 13.18 -6.57
C TRP A 28 -2.05 13.43 -8.06
N SER A 29 -1.73 14.66 -8.50
CA SER A 29 -1.79 15.02 -9.94
C SER A 29 -3.14 14.75 -10.56
N GLN A 30 -4.19 14.96 -9.77
CA GLN A 30 -5.58 14.75 -10.12
C GLN A 30 -6.37 16.00 -9.78
N LEU A 31 -7.17 16.50 -10.72
CA LEU A 31 -8.13 17.58 -10.44
C LEU A 31 -9.40 16.97 -9.85
N GLN A 32 -9.75 17.36 -8.62
CA GLN A 32 -11.01 16.95 -8.00
C GLN A 32 -12.16 17.87 -8.42
N GLY A 33 -13.40 17.39 -8.29
CA GLY A 33 -14.61 18.18 -8.60
C GLY A 33 -15.16 18.01 -10.02
N LEU A 34 -14.61 17.08 -10.81
CA LEU A 34 -15.29 16.64 -12.03
C LEU A 34 -16.63 15.97 -11.66
N PRO A 35 -17.74 16.32 -12.35
CA PRO A 35 -19.02 15.70 -12.08
C PRO A 35 -18.93 14.19 -12.29
N VAL A 36 -19.14 13.43 -11.21
CA VAL A 36 -19.20 11.97 -11.26
C VAL A 36 -20.58 11.57 -11.75
N THR A 37 -20.65 11.01 -12.95
CA THR A 37 -21.86 10.38 -13.46
C THR A 37 -21.86 8.91 -13.11
N THR A 38 -22.95 8.41 -12.51
CA THR A 38 -23.11 7.00 -12.09
C THR A 38 -23.93 6.16 -13.09
N GLY A 39 -24.08 6.63 -14.33
CA GLY A 39 -24.87 5.98 -15.39
C GLY A 39 -24.15 4.87 -16.16
N ASN A 40 -24.85 4.26 -17.13
CA ASN A 40 -24.30 3.23 -18.02
C ASN A 40 -23.17 3.82 -18.91
N PRO A 41 -21.95 3.26 -18.87
CA PRO A 41 -20.83 3.70 -19.70
C PRO A 41 -21.09 3.85 -21.19
N ALA A 42 -21.94 2.98 -21.75
CA ALA A 42 -22.29 3.00 -23.18
C ALA A 42 -23.09 4.24 -23.60
N ASN A 43 -23.71 4.94 -22.64
CA ASN A 43 -24.54 6.12 -22.89
C ASN A 43 -23.76 7.43 -22.69
N TYR A 44 -22.48 7.38 -22.32
CA TYR A 44 -21.68 8.58 -22.17
C TYR A 44 -21.34 9.19 -23.53
N GLN A 45 -21.67 10.47 -23.69
CA GLN A 45 -21.15 11.26 -24.79
C GLN A 45 -19.65 11.48 -24.57
N LYS A 46 -18.82 10.67 -25.25
CA LYS A 46 -17.37 10.85 -25.25
C LYS A 46 -17.01 11.93 -26.28
N ILE A 47 -16.73 13.13 -25.80
CA ILE A 47 -16.14 14.18 -26.64
C ILE A 47 -14.62 14.00 -26.57
N VAL A 48 -14.00 13.65 -27.69
CA VAL A 48 -12.54 13.57 -27.83
C VAL A 48 -12.11 14.73 -28.70
N GLU A 49 -11.60 15.78 -28.06
CA GLU A 49 -10.99 16.90 -28.77
C GLU A 49 -9.54 16.55 -29.10
N HIS A 50 -9.23 16.37 -30.38
CA HIS A 50 -7.86 16.24 -30.88
C HIS A 50 -7.22 17.62 -31.07
N GLY A 51 -7.19 18.40 -29.99
CA GLY A 51 -6.54 19.71 -29.96
C GLY A 51 -5.02 19.59 -29.99
N LEU A 52 -4.34 20.74 -30.07
CA LEU A 52 -2.90 20.78 -29.84
C LEU A 52 -2.61 20.43 -28.38
N ASP A 53 -1.60 19.59 -28.16
CA ASP A 53 -1.15 19.23 -26.82
C ASP A 53 -0.86 20.49 -26.00
N TYR A 54 -1.26 20.48 -24.73
CA TYR A 54 -0.94 21.57 -23.82
C TYR A 54 0.59 21.71 -23.71
N PRO A 55 1.17 22.89 -23.98
CA PRO A 55 2.61 23.07 -23.97
C PRO A 55 3.14 22.98 -22.52
N VAL A 56 3.66 21.81 -22.16
CA VAL A 56 4.34 21.63 -20.88
C VAL A 56 5.74 22.22 -20.98
N PRO A 57 6.14 23.16 -20.09
CA PRO A 57 7.50 23.70 -20.10
C PRO A 57 8.52 22.56 -19.97
N GLN A 58 9.32 22.34 -21.01
CA GLN A 58 10.42 21.37 -20.96
C GLN A 58 11.43 21.86 -19.93
N THR A 59 11.42 21.25 -18.74
CA THR A 59 12.52 21.45 -17.80
C THR A 59 13.73 20.74 -18.41
N THR A 60 14.90 21.37 -18.43
CA THR A 60 16.20 20.81 -18.88
C THR A 60 16.70 19.63 -18.05
N VAL A 61 15.81 18.96 -17.31
CA VAL A 61 16.07 17.70 -16.64
C VAL A 61 15.70 16.66 -17.68
N GLU A 62 16.70 15.88 -18.11
CA GLU A 62 16.46 14.75 -19.00
C GLU A 62 15.21 13.99 -18.53
N PRO A 63 14.32 13.58 -19.45
CA PRO A 63 13.23 12.70 -19.08
C PRO A 63 13.87 11.55 -18.32
N VAL A 64 13.44 11.33 -17.06
CA VAL A 64 13.83 10.12 -16.34
C VAL A 64 13.41 8.99 -17.26
N LYS A 65 14.39 8.39 -17.95
CA LYS A 65 14.15 7.21 -18.74
C LYS A 65 13.56 6.24 -17.74
N GLN A 66 12.26 5.98 -17.86
CA GLN A 66 11.68 4.78 -17.30
C GLN A 66 12.30 3.64 -18.11
N ASN A 67 13.56 3.36 -17.82
CA ASN A 67 14.13 2.07 -18.12
C ASN A 67 13.27 1.12 -17.29
N ALA A 68 12.23 0.56 -17.92
CA ALA A 68 11.48 -0.58 -17.42
C ALA A 68 12.36 -1.84 -17.43
N THR A 69 13.65 -1.69 -17.15
CA THR A 69 14.46 -2.76 -16.58
C THR A 69 14.02 -2.80 -15.13
N SER A 70 13.18 -3.76 -14.78
CA SER A 70 12.80 -4.05 -13.40
C SER A 70 14.08 -4.11 -12.57
N LEU A 71 14.39 -3.03 -11.85
CA LEU A 71 15.41 -3.08 -10.82
C LEU A 71 14.93 -4.18 -9.86
N PRO A 72 15.77 -5.16 -9.51
CA PRO A 72 15.38 -6.17 -8.54
C PRO A 72 14.92 -5.43 -7.29
N TYR A 73 13.68 -5.73 -6.86
CA TYR A 73 13.12 -5.16 -5.65
C TYR A 73 14.12 -5.39 -4.52
N THR A 74 14.72 -4.30 -4.04
CA THR A 74 15.58 -4.34 -2.85
C THR A 74 14.69 -4.10 -1.63
N PRO A 75 14.48 -5.11 -0.77
CA PRO A 75 13.67 -4.94 0.42
C PRO A 75 14.26 -3.84 1.28
N ARG A 76 13.43 -2.87 1.70
CA ARG A 76 13.86 -1.85 2.66
C ARG A 76 14.30 -2.51 3.97
N PRO A 77 15.31 -1.98 4.69
CA PRO A 77 15.65 -2.48 6.01
C PRO A 77 14.43 -2.45 6.95
N SER A 78 14.32 -3.45 7.84
CA SER A 78 13.09 -3.74 8.63
C SER A 78 12.51 -2.55 9.39
N GLY A 79 13.35 -1.61 9.84
CA GLY A 79 12.95 -0.36 10.50
C GLY A 79 12.14 0.60 9.62
N GLN A 80 12.28 0.54 8.30
CA GLN A 80 11.63 1.44 7.33
C GLN A 80 10.46 0.79 6.56
N LYS A 81 10.15 -0.49 6.82
CA LYS A 81 9.00 -1.16 6.21
C LYS A 81 7.70 -0.66 6.86
N SER A 82 6.72 -0.28 6.03
CA SER A 82 5.36 0.03 6.50
C SER A 82 4.73 -1.18 7.19
N MET A 83 3.70 -0.96 8.01
CA MET A 83 3.02 -2.04 8.72
C MET A 83 2.53 -3.14 7.77
N THR A 84 1.86 -2.72 6.68
CA THR A 84 1.38 -3.62 5.61
C THR A 84 2.53 -4.40 4.98
N MET A 85 3.66 -3.74 4.68
CA MET A 85 4.80 -4.43 4.08
C MET A 85 5.39 -5.47 5.04
N ARG A 86 5.39 -5.24 6.35
CA ARG A 86 5.85 -6.24 7.33
C ARG A 86 4.98 -7.50 7.34
N ILE A 87 3.66 -7.34 7.19
CA ILE A 87 2.74 -8.47 7.05
C ILE A 87 3.02 -9.23 5.76
N ILE A 88 3.05 -8.52 4.62
CA ILE A 88 3.30 -9.12 3.29
C ILE A 88 4.66 -9.85 3.26
N ASP A 89 5.69 -9.25 3.82
CA ASP A 89 7.04 -9.82 3.89
C ASP A 89 7.06 -11.14 4.68
N THR A 90 6.30 -11.22 5.78
CA THR A 90 6.16 -12.46 6.57
C THR A 90 5.33 -13.51 5.83
N LEU A 91 4.28 -13.09 5.11
CA LEU A 91 3.47 -14.01 4.29
C LEU A 91 4.21 -14.58 3.09
N PHE A 92 5.25 -13.89 2.60
CA PHE A 92 6.08 -14.38 1.49
C PHE A 92 7.28 -15.22 1.94
N ASN A 93 7.87 -14.90 3.09
CA ASN A 93 9.14 -15.52 3.52
C ASN A 93 8.98 -16.40 4.78
N GLY A 94 7.80 -16.46 5.37
CA GLY A 94 7.53 -17.19 6.61
C GLY A 94 8.20 -16.55 7.83
N PHE A 95 8.47 -17.38 8.85
CA PHE A 95 9.01 -16.93 10.14
C PHE A 95 10.55 -16.90 10.22
N GLY A 96 11.23 -17.17 9.11
CA GLY A 96 12.70 -17.23 9.04
C GLY A 96 13.30 -18.51 9.63
N ASP A 97 14.58 -18.44 9.99
CA ASP A 97 15.39 -19.60 10.38
C ASP A 97 15.12 -20.11 11.81
N GLU A 98 15.54 -21.35 12.10
CA GLU A 98 15.13 -22.12 13.28
C GLU A 98 15.21 -21.39 14.62
N GLY A 99 16.28 -20.63 14.86
CA GLY A 99 16.52 -19.92 16.13
C GLY A 99 15.64 -18.67 16.36
N GLY A 100 14.97 -18.16 15.32
CA GLY A 100 14.17 -16.94 15.36
C GLY A 100 12.66 -17.13 15.18
N ARG A 101 12.21 -18.32 14.72
CA ARG A 101 10.82 -18.57 14.31
C ARG A 101 9.80 -18.22 15.38
N ASN A 102 9.98 -18.68 16.61
CA ASN A 102 9.01 -18.43 17.69
C ASN A 102 8.89 -16.94 18.05
N VAL A 103 10.00 -16.20 17.95
CA VAL A 103 9.99 -14.75 18.14
C VAL A 103 9.30 -14.05 16.97
N ALA A 104 9.54 -14.52 15.74
CA ALA A 104 8.89 -13.99 14.54
C ALA A 104 7.38 -14.27 14.53
N LEU A 105 6.95 -15.50 14.82
CA LEU A 105 5.55 -15.87 15.03
C LEU A 105 4.91 -14.97 16.08
N THR A 106 5.58 -14.78 17.22
CA THR A 106 5.05 -13.95 18.30
C THR A 106 4.82 -12.50 17.86
N ARG A 107 5.81 -11.94 17.17
CA ARG A 107 5.73 -10.58 16.61
C ARG A 107 4.64 -10.47 15.55
N PHE A 108 4.51 -11.48 14.68
CA PHE A 108 3.52 -11.49 13.61
C PHE A 108 2.09 -11.54 14.17
N VAL A 109 1.80 -12.44 15.11
CA VAL A 109 0.47 -12.52 15.74
C VAL A 109 0.13 -11.22 16.49
N GLY A 110 1.08 -10.65 17.23
CA GLY A 110 0.89 -9.35 17.87
C GLY A 110 0.67 -8.20 16.88
N LEU A 111 1.22 -8.29 15.67
CA LEU A 111 1.02 -7.34 14.58
C LEU A 111 -0.43 -7.37 14.07
N LEU A 112 -0.98 -8.57 13.90
CA LEU A 112 -2.33 -8.78 13.37
C LEU A 112 -3.40 -8.22 14.32
N PHE A 113 -3.19 -8.37 15.63
CA PHE A 113 -4.06 -7.80 16.66
C PHE A 113 -3.69 -6.37 17.06
N ASN A 114 -2.74 -5.72 16.40
CA ASN A 114 -2.44 -4.32 16.67
C ASN A 114 -3.63 -3.43 16.25
N LYS A 115 -3.87 -2.32 16.96
CA LYS A 115 -4.92 -1.32 16.66
C LYS A 115 -4.94 -0.84 15.20
N TRP A 116 -3.80 -0.86 14.51
CA TRP A 116 -3.71 -0.41 13.12
C TRP A 116 -4.12 -1.46 12.07
N VAL A 117 -4.19 -2.73 12.46
CA VAL A 117 -4.58 -3.85 11.57
C VAL A 117 -5.95 -4.38 12.00
N ASP A 118 -6.12 -4.61 13.30
CA ASP A 118 -7.38 -5.02 13.93
C ASP A 118 -8.03 -6.25 13.29
N CYS A 119 -7.20 -7.27 13.02
CA CYS A 119 -7.67 -8.51 12.41
C CYS A 119 -8.54 -9.29 13.40
N ASP A 120 -9.64 -9.88 12.92
CA ASP A 120 -10.44 -10.81 13.71
C ASP A 120 -9.65 -12.10 14.00
N LEU A 121 -10.11 -12.85 15.00
CA LEU A 121 -9.40 -14.04 15.49
C LEU A 121 -9.22 -15.11 14.41
N GLU A 122 -10.24 -15.33 13.58
CA GLU A 122 -10.24 -16.38 12.55
C GLU A 122 -9.27 -16.01 11.43
N THR A 123 -9.39 -14.79 10.89
CA THR A 123 -8.48 -14.29 9.86
C THR A 123 -7.03 -14.26 10.35
N ALA A 124 -6.79 -13.84 11.59
CA ALA A 124 -5.45 -13.81 12.15
C ALA A 124 -4.83 -15.21 12.23
N TYR A 125 -5.64 -16.22 12.58
CA TYR A 125 -5.18 -17.60 12.64
C TYR A 125 -4.87 -18.16 11.25
N GLU A 126 -5.72 -17.91 10.26
CA GLU A 126 -5.48 -18.32 8.87
C GLU A 126 -4.20 -17.71 8.30
N LEU A 127 -3.99 -16.40 8.49
CA LEU A 127 -2.76 -15.72 8.07
C LEU A 127 -1.52 -16.31 8.74
N THR A 128 -1.64 -16.71 10.01
CA THR A 128 -0.56 -17.35 10.75
C THR A 128 -0.23 -18.73 10.18
N LYS A 129 -1.24 -19.53 9.81
CA LYS A 129 -1.03 -20.82 9.13
C LYS A 129 -0.39 -20.65 7.76
N ILE A 130 -0.82 -19.65 6.98
CA ILE A 130 -0.22 -19.35 5.68
C ILE A 130 1.27 -19.00 5.85
N ALA A 131 1.61 -18.09 6.76
CA ALA A 131 3.00 -17.74 7.05
C ALA A 131 3.83 -18.96 7.51
N ASN A 132 3.25 -19.85 8.31
CA ASN A 132 3.94 -21.09 8.70
C ASN A 132 4.18 -22.02 7.51
N SER A 133 3.20 -22.16 6.62
CA SER A 133 3.29 -23.07 5.46
C SER A 133 4.37 -22.68 4.44
N VAL A 134 4.71 -21.39 4.37
CA VAL A 134 5.79 -20.87 3.51
C VAL A 134 7.15 -20.81 4.22
N THR A 135 7.21 -21.16 5.51
CA THR A 135 8.47 -21.24 6.25
C THR A 135 9.23 -22.50 5.83
N VAL A 136 10.53 -22.39 5.58
CA VAL A 136 11.37 -23.51 5.07
C VAL A 136 11.24 -24.76 5.94
N GLU A 137 11.25 -24.57 7.25
CA GLU A 137 10.94 -25.59 8.23
C GLU A 137 9.76 -25.09 9.08
N PRO A 138 8.53 -25.51 8.76
CA PRO A 138 7.35 -25.05 9.49
C PRO A 138 7.37 -25.52 10.95
N LEU A 139 6.79 -24.71 11.84
CA LEU A 139 6.52 -25.15 13.21
C LEU A 139 5.47 -26.25 13.21
N PRO A 140 5.56 -27.24 14.12
CA PRO A 140 4.47 -28.17 14.36
C PRO A 140 3.18 -27.42 14.68
N ILE A 141 2.05 -27.90 14.16
CA ILE A 141 0.74 -27.23 14.33
C ILE A 141 0.41 -27.02 15.81
N GLU A 142 0.71 -28.00 16.67
CA GLU A 142 0.49 -27.89 18.11
C GLU A 142 1.29 -26.75 18.77
N GLU A 143 2.51 -26.48 18.29
CA GLU A 143 3.35 -25.39 18.79
C GLU A 143 2.84 -24.03 18.30
N LEU A 144 2.44 -23.97 17.03
CA LEU A 144 1.80 -22.80 16.44
C LEU A 144 0.51 -22.44 17.18
N ASP A 145 -0.36 -23.42 17.41
CA ASP A 145 -1.66 -23.25 18.10
C ASP A 145 -1.48 -22.75 19.53
N ARG A 146 -0.51 -23.34 20.25
CA ARG A 146 -0.19 -22.93 21.62
C ARG A 146 0.30 -21.48 21.67
N THR A 147 1.18 -21.12 20.76
CA THR A 147 1.77 -19.77 20.70
C THR A 147 0.73 -18.74 20.29
N PHE A 148 -0.03 -19.02 19.23
CA PHE A 148 -1.12 -18.17 18.76
C PHE A 148 -2.14 -17.91 19.87
N SER A 149 -2.62 -18.98 20.52
CA SER A 149 -3.62 -18.89 21.59
C SER A 149 -3.12 -18.07 22.78
N SER A 150 -1.85 -18.22 23.16
CA SER A 150 -1.23 -17.45 24.25
C SER A 150 -1.24 -15.95 23.97
N ILE A 151 -0.86 -15.56 22.75
CA ILE A 151 -0.77 -14.15 22.34
C ILE A 151 -2.16 -13.56 22.13
N ALA A 152 -3.06 -14.27 21.45
CA ALA A 152 -4.44 -13.83 21.27
C ALA A 152 -5.08 -13.50 22.63
N ARG A 153 -4.98 -14.42 23.61
CA ARG A 153 -5.47 -14.16 24.98
C ARG A 153 -4.80 -12.96 25.66
N ALA A 154 -3.52 -12.72 25.41
CA ALA A 154 -2.82 -11.57 25.96
C ALA A 154 -3.30 -10.25 25.33
N GLU A 155 -3.49 -10.22 24.01
CA GLU A 155 -3.93 -9.02 23.28
C GLU A 155 -5.41 -8.69 23.56
N TYR A 156 -6.30 -9.68 23.64
CA TYR A 156 -7.70 -9.45 24.02
C TYR A 156 -7.84 -8.91 25.44
N ARG A 157 -7.01 -9.35 26.39
CA ARG A 157 -6.99 -8.80 27.76
C ARG A 157 -6.52 -7.34 27.84
N LYS A 158 -5.77 -6.84 26.86
CA LYS A 158 -5.35 -5.43 26.81
C LYS A 158 -6.42 -4.52 26.19
N ARG A 159 -7.37 -5.10 25.45
CA ARG A 159 -8.41 -4.40 24.69
C ARG A 159 -9.72 -4.24 25.47
N GLY A 160 -10.01 -5.15 26.42
CA GLY A 160 -11.12 -5.04 27.38
C GLY A 160 -10.70 -4.30 28.63
#